data_AF-A0A497N7P0-F1
#
_entry.id   AF-A0A497N7P0-F1
#
_cell.length_a   1.000
_cell.length_b   1.000
_cell.length_c   1.000
_cell.angle_alpha   90.00
_cell.angle_beta   90.00
_cell.angle_gamma   90.00
#
_symmetry.space_group_name_H-M   'P 1'
#
loop_
_entity.id
_entity.type
_entity.pdbx_description
1 polymer ?
#
loop_
_entity_poly.entity_id
_entity_poly.type
_entity_poly.pdbx_seq_one_letter_code
_entity_poly.pdbx_strand_id
1 'polypeptide(L)'
;MSLCDFCSSETKYSFVCPYCGDRFCSDHRKPENHNCARSPLVEVSEEVNKDTGPVLDSGNLDQITENDQIRDNQNEESVILTPYGTHSESYTDQLVQGDQKKSVKIVYGIMIVATILSIAFMGSLVYSDRDINNLQQRYDALIEYFSEQESHNQELILQADSMSQQLELLQTELDKIHLEHSDLKNNWDAIFSDNTTYRNHSIDELISWIATDTTDQHNLSSRYTPLDQSILLSLKAKTQNIRLGIIIIQGTMRDEPIEYVYNIAETDTNQYVFINPQTDEIWYQTEEIIPNKTWNQGEYTSIMITEVQTIIEPQ
;
A
#
# COMPACT_ATOMS: atom_id res chain seq x y z
N MET A 1 -4.46 -13.63 -20.84
CA MET A 1 -5.27 -14.24 -19.77
C MET A 1 -4.81 -13.66 -18.46
N SER A 2 -5.71 -13.46 -17.50
CA SER A 2 -5.38 -12.96 -16.16
C SER A 2 -5.52 -14.09 -15.13
N LEU A 3 -4.70 -14.07 -14.09
CA LEU A 3 -4.81 -14.98 -12.96
C LEU A 3 -5.72 -14.36 -11.89
N CYS A 4 -6.45 -15.19 -11.16
CA CYS A 4 -7.16 -14.74 -9.96
C CYS A 4 -6.20 -14.65 -8.77
N ASP A 5 -6.17 -13.53 -8.07
CA ASP A 5 -5.26 -13.32 -6.93
C ASP A 5 -5.63 -14.19 -5.72
N PHE A 6 -6.86 -14.72 -5.66
CA PHE A 6 -7.33 -15.60 -4.60
C PHE A 6 -7.03 -17.09 -4.84
N CYS A 7 -7.31 -17.61 -6.04
CA CYS A 7 -7.20 -19.05 -6.35
C CYS A 7 -6.17 -19.39 -7.42
N SER A 8 -5.47 -18.40 -7.97
CA SER A 8 -4.44 -18.54 -9.02
C SER A 8 -4.90 -19.25 -10.30
N SER A 9 -6.21 -19.38 -10.53
CA SER A 9 -6.73 -19.97 -11.77
C SER A 9 -6.70 -18.95 -12.90
N GLU A 10 -6.29 -19.38 -14.09
CA GLU A 10 -6.42 -18.57 -15.31
C GLU A 10 -7.89 -18.31 -15.62
N THR A 11 -8.21 -17.05 -15.92
CA THR A 11 -9.56 -16.62 -16.24
C THR A 11 -9.58 -15.82 -17.54
N LYS A 12 -10.67 -16.01 -18.30
CA LYS A 12 -10.98 -15.25 -19.51
C LYS A 12 -11.46 -13.82 -19.20
N TYR A 13 -12.05 -13.61 -18.02
CA TYR A 13 -12.59 -12.32 -17.57
C TYR A 13 -12.16 -12.05 -16.12
N SER A 14 -11.39 -11.00 -15.87
CA SER A 14 -11.04 -10.56 -14.52
C SER A 14 -11.95 -9.44 -14.04
N PHE A 15 -12.37 -9.51 -12.77
CA PHE A 15 -13.09 -8.46 -12.06
C PHE A 15 -12.16 -7.81 -11.04
N VAL A 16 -12.10 -6.49 -10.99
CA VAL A 16 -11.29 -5.75 -10.00
C VAL A 16 -12.19 -5.35 -8.83
N CYS A 17 -11.79 -5.67 -7.60
CA CYS A 17 -12.55 -5.28 -6.41
C CYS A 17 -12.33 -3.78 -6.10
N PRO A 18 -13.39 -2.96 -5.92
CA PRO A 18 -13.24 -1.53 -5.64
C PRO A 18 -12.71 -1.23 -4.24
N TYR A 19 -12.68 -2.23 -3.35
CA TYR A 19 -12.23 -2.07 -1.97
C TYR A 19 -10.75 -2.41 -1.80
N CYS A 20 -10.26 -3.53 -2.36
CA CYS A 20 -8.86 -3.94 -2.22
C CYS A 20 -8.01 -3.76 -3.49
N GLY A 21 -8.61 -3.59 -4.67
CA GLY A 21 -7.88 -3.45 -5.94
C GLY A 21 -7.42 -4.76 -6.60
N ASP A 22 -7.61 -5.90 -5.94
CA ASP A 22 -7.20 -7.21 -6.46
C ASP A 22 -8.12 -7.73 -7.59
N ARG A 23 -7.62 -8.69 -8.37
CA ARG A 23 -8.29 -9.29 -9.54
C ARG A 23 -8.86 -10.68 -9.23
N PHE A 24 -10.13 -10.87 -9.53
CA PHE A 24 -10.85 -12.10 -9.21
C PHE A 24 -11.52 -12.75 -10.45
N CYS A 25 -11.67 -14.07 -10.43
CA CYS A 25 -12.47 -14.82 -11.40
C CYS A 25 -13.98 -14.69 -11.10
N SER A 26 -14.83 -15.27 -11.97
CA SER A 26 -16.29 -15.23 -11.82
C SER A 26 -16.81 -15.76 -10.48
N ASP A 27 -16.13 -16.78 -9.95
CA ASP A 27 -16.56 -17.49 -8.76
C ASP A 27 -16.14 -16.76 -7.48
N HIS A 28 -15.04 -16.01 -7.56
CA HIS A 28 -14.49 -15.22 -6.45
C HIS A 28 -14.79 -13.73 -6.55
N ARG A 29 -15.74 -13.27 -7.36
CA ARG A 29 -16.01 -11.81 -7.50
C ARG A 29 -16.75 -11.16 -6.31
N LYS A 30 -17.22 -11.95 -5.33
CA LYS A 30 -18.05 -11.45 -4.22
C LYS A 30 -17.19 -10.88 -3.08
N PRO A 31 -17.48 -9.66 -2.57
CA PRO A 31 -16.67 -8.98 -1.55
C PRO A 31 -16.49 -9.74 -0.23
N GLU A 32 -17.46 -10.58 0.14
CA GLU A 32 -17.41 -11.37 1.38
C GLU A 32 -16.23 -12.35 1.42
N ASN A 33 -15.67 -12.70 0.25
CA ASN A 33 -14.58 -13.66 0.13
C ASN A 33 -13.19 -13.00 -0.02
N HIS A 34 -13.11 -11.66 0.03
CA HIS A 34 -11.88 -10.91 -0.26
C HIS A 34 -11.12 -10.46 0.98
N ASN A 35 -11.74 -10.55 2.16
CA ASN A 35 -11.19 -10.04 3.41
C ASN A 35 -10.71 -8.57 3.31
N CYS A 36 -11.44 -7.72 2.57
CA CYS A 36 -11.04 -6.33 2.37
C CYS A 36 -10.97 -5.57 3.69
N ALA A 37 -9.83 -4.92 3.97
CA ALA A 37 -9.74 -3.90 5.00
C ALA A 37 -10.71 -2.77 4.62
N ARG A 38 -11.78 -2.60 5.40
CA ARG A 38 -12.90 -1.71 5.04
C ARG A 38 -12.48 -0.24 5.05
N SER A 39 -12.20 0.30 3.88
CA SER A 39 -12.62 1.63 3.45
C SER A 39 -12.62 1.65 1.91
N PRO A 40 -13.71 2.03 1.22
CA PRO A 40 -13.65 2.23 -0.22
C PRO A 40 -12.50 3.19 -0.54
N LEU A 41 -11.61 2.79 -1.45
CA LEU A 41 -10.59 3.68 -1.97
C LEU A 41 -11.33 4.88 -2.55
N VAL A 42 -11.10 6.03 -1.94
CA VAL A 42 -11.78 7.32 -2.16
C VAL A 42 -12.19 7.47 -3.63
N GLU A 43 -13.49 7.70 -3.87
CA GLU A 43 -14.00 8.09 -5.18
C GLU A 43 -13.20 9.32 -5.63
N VAL A 44 -12.36 9.15 -6.64
CA VAL A 44 -11.71 10.27 -7.32
C VAL A 44 -12.83 11.06 -7.97
N SER A 45 -13.25 12.12 -7.31
CA SER A 45 -14.26 13.04 -7.80
C SER A 45 -13.80 13.59 -9.16
N GLU A 46 -14.57 13.29 -10.20
CA GLU A 46 -14.48 13.92 -11.52
C GLU A 46 -14.77 15.42 -11.39
N GLU A 47 -13.77 16.21 -10.98
CA GLU A 47 -13.80 17.66 -11.19
C GLU A 47 -13.36 17.97 -12.63
N VAL A 48 -14.38 18.00 -13.47
CA VAL A 48 -14.58 18.88 -14.62
C VAL A 48 -13.53 19.99 -14.73
N ASN A 49 -12.60 19.82 -15.67
CA ASN A 49 -11.87 20.94 -16.26
C ASN A 49 -12.26 21.05 -17.74
N LYS A 50 -13.25 21.90 -18.02
CA LYS A 50 -13.58 22.40 -19.35
C LYS A 50 -12.59 23.52 -19.68
N ASP A 51 -11.60 23.28 -20.55
CA ASP A 51 -11.29 24.24 -21.61
C ASP A 51 -10.40 23.67 -22.73
N THR A 52 -11.01 23.59 -23.92
CA THR A 52 -10.49 23.83 -25.29
C THR A 52 -9.27 23.09 -25.88
N GLY A 53 -9.57 22.24 -26.88
CA GLY A 53 -8.68 21.90 -28.01
C GLY A 53 -9.44 21.10 -29.09
N PRO A 54 -9.23 21.31 -30.41
CA PRO A 54 -10.23 21.04 -31.43
C PRO A 54 -10.38 19.55 -31.76
N VAL A 55 -11.65 19.12 -31.79
CA VAL A 55 -12.10 17.82 -32.27
C VAL A 55 -11.95 17.78 -33.79
N LEU A 56 -11.08 16.90 -34.29
CA LEU A 56 -11.14 16.42 -35.67
C LEU A 56 -12.10 15.25 -35.74
N ASP A 57 -13.20 15.51 -36.41
CA ASP A 57 -14.26 14.60 -36.83
C ASP A 57 -13.70 13.53 -37.77
N SER A 58 -13.94 12.26 -37.46
CA SER A 58 -13.78 11.14 -38.39
C SER A 58 -14.72 10.02 -37.96
N GLY A 59 -16.00 10.23 -38.28
CA GLY A 59 -16.99 9.17 -38.27
C GLY A 59 -16.69 8.04 -39.26
N ASN A 60 -17.30 6.89 -38.95
CA ASN A 60 -17.57 5.74 -39.81
C ASN A 60 -16.38 4.97 -40.39
N LEU A 61 -16.18 3.75 -39.86
CA LEU A 61 -16.23 2.55 -40.71
C LEU A 61 -16.59 1.31 -39.86
N ASP A 62 -17.89 1.06 -39.73
CA ASP A 62 -18.39 -0.29 -39.49
C ASP A 62 -18.29 -1.10 -40.80
N GLN A 63 -18.12 -2.42 -40.65
CA GLN A 63 -18.08 -3.49 -41.66
C GLN A 63 -16.68 -3.85 -42.21
N ILE A 64 -16.03 -4.84 -41.60
CA ILE A 64 -15.60 -6.07 -42.30
C ILE A 64 -15.77 -7.26 -41.35
N THR A 65 -16.66 -8.17 -41.75
CA THR A 65 -16.81 -9.55 -41.27
C THR A 65 -15.71 -10.46 -41.79
N GLU A 66 -15.56 -11.58 -41.09
CA GLU A 66 -15.04 -12.88 -41.55
C GLU A 66 -13.52 -13.11 -41.54
N ASN A 67 -13.20 -14.17 -40.78
CA ASN A 67 -12.22 -15.21 -41.05
C ASN A 67 -10.79 -14.76 -41.37
N ASP A 68 -9.88 -15.04 -40.43
CA ASP A 68 -8.83 -16.00 -40.77
C ASP A 68 -8.27 -16.74 -39.55
N GLN A 69 -8.14 -18.04 -39.73
CA GLN A 69 -7.46 -18.97 -38.84
C GLN A 69 -5.95 -18.82 -39.02
N ILE A 70 -5.23 -18.44 -37.97
CA ILE A 70 -3.78 -18.70 -37.81
C ILE A 70 -3.60 -18.93 -36.30
N ARG A 71 -3.65 -20.16 -35.79
CA ARG A 71 -2.62 -21.22 -35.83
C ARG A 71 -1.35 -20.78 -35.10
N ASP A 72 -1.45 -20.74 -33.77
CA ASP A 72 -0.29 -20.62 -32.90
C ASP A 72 0.56 -21.89 -32.97
N ASN A 73 1.84 -21.61 -33.18
CA ASN A 73 2.91 -22.52 -33.48
C ASN A 73 3.60 -22.84 -32.15
N GLN A 74 3.25 -23.97 -31.54
CA GLN A 74 4.13 -24.64 -30.58
C GLN A 74 4.68 -25.87 -31.29
N ASN A 75 6.00 -25.88 -31.52
CA ASN A 75 6.78 -27.10 -31.34
C ASN A 75 8.26 -26.79 -31.18
N GLU A 76 8.74 -27.35 -30.09
CA GLU A 76 10.12 -27.47 -29.63
C GLU A 76 10.98 -28.28 -30.60
N GLU A 77 12.29 -28.06 -30.48
CA GLU A 77 13.39 -29.00 -30.70
C GLU A 77 13.25 -30.11 -31.75
N SER A 78 14.09 -30.04 -32.79
CA SER A 78 15.17 -31.03 -32.92
C SER A 78 16.10 -30.65 -34.07
N VAL A 79 17.36 -30.44 -33.71
CA VAL A 79 18.49 -30.41 -34.64
C VAL A 79 18.69 -31.84 -35.15
N ILE A 80 18.31 -32.11 -36.40
CA ILE A 80 18.68 -33.34 -37.11
C ILE A 80 19.47 -32.93 -38.36
N LEU A 81 20.76 -33.29 -38.35
CA LEU A 81 21.64 -33.30 -39.51
C LEU A 81 21.15 -34.35 -40.52
N THR A 82 20.89 -33.96 -41.76
CA THR A 82 20.81 -34.90 -42.91
C THR A 82 21.52 -34.34 -44.15
N PRO A 83 22.03 -35.22 -45.03
CA PRO A 83 23.22 -34.96 -45.85
C PRO A 83 22.94 -34.39 -47.24
N TYR A 84 24.00 -33.81 -47.82
CA TYR A 84 24.17 -33.48 -49.23
C TYR A 84 23.59 -34.56 -50.16
N GLY A 85 22.58 -34.17 -50.96
CA GLY A 85 22.04 -34.97 -52.06
C GLY A 85 22.35 -34.31 -53.41
N THR A 86 23.36 -34.82 -54.10
CA THR A 86 23.67 -34.51 -55.50
C THR A 86 22.67 -35.22 -56.41
N HIS A 87 21.83 -34.47 -57.13
CA HIS A 87 21.06 -35.01 -58.26
C HIS A 87 21.59 -34.45 -59.57
N SER A 88 22.31 -35.31 -60.30
CA SER A 88 22.58 -35.20 -61.72
C SER A 88 21.35 -35.67 -62.50
N GLU A 89 20.70 -34.78 -63.24
CA GLU A 89 19.77 -35.19 -64.29
C GLU A 89 20.39 -34.94 -65.67
N SER A 90 20.67 -36.07 -66.31
CA SER A 90 21.07 -36.23 -67.70
C SER A 90 19.83 -36.03 -68.58
N TYR A 91 19.88 -35.07 -69.49
CA TYR A 91 18.92 -34.95 -70.59
C TYR A 91 19.70 -34.92 -71.92
N THR A 92 19.60 -36.00 -72.68
CA THR A 92 20.12 -36.13 -74.04
C THR A 92 18.98 -36.20 -75.05
N ASP A 93 19.29 -35.69 -76.25
CA ASP A 93 18.68 -35.93 -77.56
C ASP A 93 17.37 -35.20 -77.89
N GLN A 94 17.12 -34.67 -79.11
CA GLN A 94 17.92 -34.39 -80.32
C GLN A 94 16.99 -33.63 -81.31
N LEU A 95 17.54 -33.22 -82.46
CA LEU A 95 16.93 -32.77 -83.73
C LEU A 95 16.89 -31.24 -83.96
N VAL A 96 17.82 -30.62 -84.69
CA VAL A 96 18.25 -30.73 -86.12
C VAL A 96 17.53 -29.71 -87.03
N GLN A 97 18.40 -28.84 -87.60
CA GLN A 97 18.34 -28.07 -88.85
C GLN A 97 17.41 -26.85 -89.00
N GLY A 98 18.06 -25.78 -89.48
CA GLY A 98 17.49 -24.49 -89.85
C GLY A 98 18.61 -23.47 -90.00
N ASP A 99 19.41 -23.63 -91.06
CA ASP A 99 20.59 -22.82 -91.37
C ASP A 99 20.21 -21.40 -91.84
N GLN A 100 21.13 -20.46 -91.60
CA GLN A 100 21.12 -19.06 -92.06
C GLN A 100 20.30 -18.00 -91.29
N LYS A 101 20.20 -18.12 -89.95
CA LYS A 101 20.00 -16.98 -89.02
C LYS A 101 20.83 -17.09 -87.73
N LYS A 102 21.98 -17.77 -87.79
CA LYS A 102 22.73 -18.23 -86.60
C LYS A 102 23.56 -17.14 -85.89
N SER A 103 23.98 -16.07 -86.57
CA SER A 103 24.77 -15.00 -85.92
C SER A 103 23.92 -14.08 -85.04
N VAL A 104 22.67 -13.78 -85.44
CA VAL A 104 21.79 -12.89 -84.68
C VAL A 104 21.28 -13.56 -83.39
N LYS A 105 20.99 -14.87 -83.41
CA LYS A 105 20.49 -15.58 -82.21
C LYS A 105 21.50 -15.68 -81.07
N ILE A 106 22.79 -15.80 -81.40
CA ILE A 106 23.87 -15.85 -80.38
C ILE A 106 24.01 -14.49 -79.70
N VAL A 107 23.97 -13.39 -80.48
CA VAL A 107 24.04 -12.02 -79.93
C VAL A 107 22.83 -11.73 -79.03
N TYR A 108 21.62 -12.11 -79.44
CA TYR A 108 20.43 -11.96 -78.60
C TYR A 108 20.50 -12.81 -77.32
N GLY A 109 21.02 -14.04 -77.39
CA GLY A 109 21.23 -14.87 -76.21
C GLY A 109 22.18 -14.26 -75.20
N ILE A 110 23.32 -13.71 -75.66
CA ILE A 110 24.29 -13.02 -74.79
C ILE A 110 23.68 -11.77 -74.17
N MET A 111 22.94 -10.98 -74.95
CA MET A 111 22.25 -9.79 -74.44
C MET A 111 21.24 -10.13 -73.35
N ILE A 112 20.43 -11.18 -73.53
CA ILE A 112 19.45 -11.62 -72.52
C ILE A 112 20.15 -12.04 -71.23
N VAL A 113 21.20 -12.85 -71.31
CA VAL A 113 21.96 -13.29 -70.13
C VAL A 113 22.63 -12.12 -69.41
N ALA A 114 23.23 -11.18 -70.15
CA ALA A 114 23.81 -9.97 -69.58
C ALA A 114 22.74 -9.11 -68.87
N THR A 115 21.54 -9.00 -69.45
CA THR A 115 20.43 -8.24 -68.84
C THR A 115 19.94 -8.90 -67.55
N ILE A 116 19.80 -10.23 -67.54
CA ILE A 116 19.41 -10.98 -66.33
C ILE A 116 20.46 -10.83 -65.23
N LEU A 117 21.75 -10.92 -65.58
CA LEU A 117 22.86 -10.71 -64.64
C LEU A 117 22.88 -9.28 -64.08
N SER A 118 22.65 -8.26 -64.91
CA SER A 118 22.55 -6.87 -64.44
C SER A 118 21.35 -6.65 -63.52
N ILE A 119 20.20 -7.25 -63.80
CA ILE A 119 19.02 -7.18 -62.92
C ILE A 119 19.29 -7.89 -61.59
N ALA A 120 19.90 -9.08 -61.61
CA ALA A 120 20.26 -9.82 -60.39
C ALA A 120 21.27 -9.05 -59.54
N PHE A 121 22.28 -8.43 -60.17
CA PHE A 121 23.28 -7.60 -59.48
C PHE A 121 22.66 -6.34 -58.86
N MET A 122 21.82 -5.62 -59.60
CA MET A 122 21.06 -4.47 -59.06
C MET A 122 20.13 -4.90 -57.92
N GLY A 123 19.46 -6.05 -58.05
CA GLY A 123 18.64 -6.62 -56.99
C GLY A 123 19.42 -6.90 -55.71
N SER A 124 20.64 -7.44 -55.81
CA SER A 124 21.51 -7.72 -54.66
C SER A 124 21.98 -6.46 -53.94
N LEU A 125 22.29 -5.39 -54.67
CA LEU A 125 22.71 -4.11 -54.07
C LEU A 125 21.54 -3.39 -53.38
N VAL A 126 20.36 -3.40 -54.00
CA VAL A 126 19.15 -2.80 -53.41
C VAL A 126 18.67 -3.59 -52.18
N TYR A 127 18.79 -4.92 -52.19
CA TYR A 127 18.45 -5.74 -51.02
C TYR A 127 19.38 -5.45 -49.83
N SER A 128 20.70 -5.30 -50.06
CA SER A 128 21.62 -4.99 -48.96
C SER A 128 21.37 -3.61 -48.36
N ASP A 129 21.06 -2.59 -49.18
CA ASP A 129 20.74 -1.25 -48.67
C ASP A 129 19.47 -1.24 -47.82
N ARG A 130 18.45 -2.03 -48.18
CA ARG A 130 17.22 -2.11 -47.39
C ARG A 130 17.46 -2.77 -46.02
N ASP A 131 18.26 -3.82 -45.97
CA ASP A 131 18.61 -4.50 -44.72
C ASP A 131 19.50 -3.62 -43.83
N ILE A 132 20.43 -2.86 -44.41
CA ILE A 132 21.26 -1.89 -43.68
C ILE A 132 20.39 -0.80 -43.05
N ASN A 133 19.44 -0.22 -43.80
CA ASN A 133 18.56 0.82 -43.28
C ASN A 133 17.65 0.30 -42.15
N ASN A 134 17.13 -0.93 -42.26
CA ASN A 134 16.33 -1.56 -41.20
C ASN A 134 17.17 -1.80 -39.94
N LEU A 135 18.39 -2.31 -40.11
CA LEU A 135 19.31 -2.55 -39.00
C LEU A 135 19.68 -1.24 -38.30
N GLN A 136 19.93 -0.18 -39.07
CA GLN A 136 20.23 1.14 -38.52
C GLN A 136 19.05 1.72 -37.73
N GLN A 137 17.82 1.63 -38.26
CA GLN A 137 16.63 2.08 -37.54
C GLN A 137 16.43 1.31 -36.22
N ARG A 138 16.70 0.00 -36.19
CA ARG A 138 16.65 -0.79 -34.95
C ARG A 138 17.72 -0.39 -33.95
N TYR A 139 18.92 -0.08 -34.45
CA TYR A 139 20.02 0.37 -33.61
C TYR A 139 19.72 1.75 -32.99
N ASP A 140 19.16 2.68 -33.78
CA ASP A 140 18.74 4.00 -33.29
C ASP A 140 17.63 3.88 -32.24
N ALA A 141 16.62 3.05 -32.48
CA ALA A 141 15.57 2.77 -31.50
C ALA A 141 16.11 2.12 -30.21
N LEU A 142 17.13 1.27 -30.32
CA LEU A 142 17.78 0.65 -29.17
C LEU A 142 18.59 1.68 -28.36
N ILE A 143 19.28 2.63 -29.01
CA ILE A 143 19.96 3.73 -28.34
C ILE A 143 18.96 4.62 -27.59
N GLU A 144 17.85 4.98 -28.23
CA GLU A 144 16.80 5.78 -27.60
C GLU A 144 16.24 5.08 -26.35
N TYR A 145 15.94 3.78 -26.46
CA TYR A 145 15.50 2.97 -25.33
C TYR A 145 16.54 2.94 -24.19
N PHE A 146 17.83 2.75 -24.49
CA PHE A 146 18.86 2.77 -23.46
C PHE A 146 18.99 4.15 -22.80
N SER A 147 18.86 5.23 -23.56
CA SER A 147 18.87 6.59 -23.02
C SER A 147 17.68 6.85 -22.10
N GLU A 148 16.49 6.36 -22.45
CA GLU A 148 15.29 6.47 -21.62
C GLU A 148 15.45 5.69 -20.31
N GLN A 149 15.96 4.46 -20.39
CA GLN A 149 16.23 3.64 -19.20
C GLN A 149 17.30 4.26 -18.30
N GLU A 150 18.34 4.87 -18.86
CA GLU A 150 19.35 5.59 -18.08
C GLU A 150 18.73 6.80 -17.37
N SER A 151 17.90 7.59 -18.06
CA SER A 151 17.19 8.71 -17.45
C SER A 151 16.27 8.26 -16.32
N HIS A 152 15.52 7.19 -16.51
CA HIS A 152 14.62 6.65 -15.49
C HIS A 152 15.39 6.14 -14.26
N ASN A 153 16.53 5.46 -14.47
CA ASN A 153 17.39 5.03 -13.36
C ASN A 153 17.96 6.22 -12.57
N GLN A 154 18.31 7.32 -13.24
CA GLN A 154 18.74 8.55 -12.55
C GLN A 154 17.61 9.15 -11.70
N GLU A 155 16.38 9.16 -12.20
CA GLU A 155 15.22 9.62 -11.44
C GLU A 155 14.98 8.77 -10.18
N LEU A 156 15.06 7.44 -10.30
CA LEU A 156 14.92 6.53 -9.17
C LEU A 156 16.02 6.74 -8.12
N ILE A 157 17.26 7.01 -8.55
CA ILE A 157 18.36 7.34 -7.63
C ILE A 157 18.04 8.63 -6.85
N LEU A 158 17.59 9.68 -7.54
CA LEU A 158 17.22 10.94 -6.90
C LEU A 158 16.05 10.77 -5.91
N GLN A 159 15.07 9.94 -6.25
CA GLN A 159 13.96 9.63 -5.36
C GLN A 159 14.43 8.86 -4.12
N ALA A 160 15.32 7.87 -4.29
CA ALA A 160 15.90 7.12 -3.20
C ALA A 160 16.72 8.01 -2.25
N ASP A 161 17.52 8.93 -2.79
CA ASP A 161 18.27 9.92 -2.02
C ASP A 161 17.35 10.85 -1.23
N SER A 162 16.25 11.31 -1.85
CA SER A 162 15.25 12.15 -1.18
C SER A 162 14.58 11.40 -0.02
N MET A 163 14.20 10.14 -0.22
CA MET A 163 13.63 9.30 0.85
C MET A 163 14.65 9.06 1.97
N SER A 164 15.92 8.83 1.64
CA SER A 164 16.98 8.65 2.65
C SER A 164 17.14 9.89 3.53
N GLN A 165 17.08 11.09 2.95
CA GLN A 165 17.14 12.35 3.72
C GLN A 165 15.91 12.52 4.64
N GLN A 166 14.72 12.13 4.18
CA GLN A 166 13.52 12.17 5.03
C GLN A 166 13.63 11.22 6.22
N LEU A 167 14.18 10.02 6.02
CA LEU A 167 14.41 9.06 7.11
C LEU A 167 15.42 9.60 8.13
N GLU A 168 16.47 10.28 7.70
CA GLU A 168 17.45 10.90 8.60
C GLU A 168 16.84 12.02 9.46
N LEU A 169 15.97 12.85 8.86
CA LEU A 169 15.22 13.88 9.59
C LEU A 169 14.28 13.26 10.64
N LEU A 170 13.52 12.23 10.27
CA LEU A 170 12.63 11.53 11.18
C LEU A 170 13.40 10.86 12.33
N GLN A 171 14.56 10.27 12.05
CA GLN A 171 15.41 9.69 13.08
C GLN A 171 15.89 10.74 14.08
N THR A 172 16.30 11.91 13.59
CA THR A 172 16.72 13.03 14.43
C THR A 172 15.58 13.54 15.32
N GLU A 173 14.36 13.62 14.78
CA GLU A 173 13.17 14.02 15.54
C GLU A 173 12.81 12.99 16.61
N LEU A 174 12.90 11.70 16.30
CA LEU A 174 12.69 10.62 17.26
C LEU A 174 13.70 10.67 18.41
N ASP A 175 14.99 10.88 18.11
CA ASP A 175 16.03 10.98 19.12
C ASP A 175 15.81 12.20 20.05
N LYS A 176 15.32 13.31 19.49
CA LYS A 176 14.91 14.49 20.25
C LYS A 176 13.75 14.18 21.21
N ILE A 177 12.72 13.49 20.72
CA ILE A 177 11.56 13.09 21.55
C ILE A 177 12.00 12.15 22.68
N HIS A 178 12.89 11.19 22.39
CA HIS A 178 13.44 10.29 23.42
C HIS A 178 14.22 11.04 24.50
N LEU A 179 15.00 12.06 24.13
CA LEU A 179 15.69 12.91 25.10
C LEU A 179 14.71 13.70 25.97
N GLU A 180 13.73 14.36 25.35
CA GLU A 180 12.68 15.11 26.07
C GLU A 180 11.88 14.19 27.02
N HIS A 181 11.56 12.98 26.59
CA HIS A 181 10.88 11.99 27.42
C HIS A 181 11.76 11.50 28.57
N SER A 182 13.06 11.30 28.35
CA SER A 182 14.01 10.93 29.41
C SER A 182 14.13 12.04 30.46
N ASP A 183 14.24 13.29 30.04
CA ASP A 183 14.30 14.45 30.94
C ASP A 183 12.99 14.61 31.72
N LEU A 184 11.86 14.44 31.06
CA LEU A 184 10.55 14.42 31.69
C LEU A 184 10.49 13.31 32.74
N LYS A 185 10.86 12.08 32.39
CA LYS A 185 10.90 10.95 33.33
C LYS A 185 11.76 11.23 34.56
N ASN A 186 12.97 11.75 34.37
CA ASN A 186 13.86 12.08 35.49
C ASN A 186 13.26 13.17 36.40
N ASN A 187 12.60 14.18 35.81
CA ASN A 187 11.89 15.20 36.57
C ASN A 187 10.69 14.61 37.34
N TRP A 188 9.94 13.70 36.71
CA TRP A 188 8.88 12.93 37.38
C TRP A 188 9.45 12.11 38.54
N ASP A 189 10.50 11.33 38.32
CA ASP A 189 11.13 10.55 39.39
C ASP A 189 11.62 11.46 40.54
N ALA A 190 12.12 12.67 40.26
CA ALA A 190 12.48 13.65 41.29
C ALA A 190 11.25 14.17 42.08
N ILE A 191 10.15 14.47 41.39
CA ILE A 191 8.89 14.91 42.02
C ILE A 191 8.26 13.76 42.83
N PHE A 192 8.42 12.51 42.41
CA PHE A 192 7.80 11.33 43.04
C PHE A 192 8.68 10.59 44.05
N SER A 193 9.99 10.82 44.04
CA SER A 193 10.91 10.29 45.06
C SER A 193 10.94 11.11 46.34
N ASP A 194 10.35 12.31 46.37
CA ASP A 194 10.24 13.08 47.60
C ASP A 194 9.28 12.37 48.57
N ASN A 195 9.88 11.71 49.56
CA ASN A 195 9.27 10.83 50.55
C ASN A 195 8.47 11.63 51.61
N THR A 196 7.84 12.72 51.16
CA THR A 196 6.94 13.54 51.97
C THR A 196 5.90 12.61 52.59
N THR A 197 5.64 12.83 53.88
CA THR A 197 4.61 12.09 54.60
C THR A 197 3.26 12.61 54.14
N TYR A 198 2.71 11.98 53.11
CA TYR A 198 1.37 12.35 52.67
C TYR A 198 0.37 11.93 53.76
N ARG A 199 -0.62 12.79 53.95
CA ARG A 199 -1.72 12.56 54.87
C ARG A 199 -2.89 11.98 54.07
N ASN A 200 -3.51 10.92 54.57
CA ASN A 200 -4.79 10.46 54.02
C ASN A 200 -5.85 11.55 54.27
N HIS A 201 -6.59 11.89 53.22
CA HIS A 201 -7.63 12.91 53.28
C HIS A 201 -8.97 12.27 53.59
N SER A 202 -9.81 12.99 54.32
CA SER A 202 -11.21 12.62 54.50
C SER A 202 -11.97 12.75 53.17
N ILE A 203 -13.11 12.06 53.06
CA ILE A 203 -13.98 12.15 51.88
C ILE A 203 -14.43 13.60 51.63
N ASP A 204 -14.77 14.35 52.68
CA ASP A 204 -15.22 15.74 52.56
C ASP A 204 -14.11 16.69 52.05
N GLU A 205 -12.86 16.46 52.48
CA GLU A 205 -11.69 17.20 51.96
C GLU A 205 -11.48 16.91 50.46
N LEU A 206 -11.60 15.64 50.03
CA LEU A 206 -11.48 15.25 48.62
C LEU A 206 -12.60 15.87 47.76
N ILE A 207 -13.85 15.81 48.22
CA ILE A 207 -15.00 16.43 47.53
C ILE A 207 -14.78 17.94 47.40
N SER A 208 -14.35 18.59 48.48
CA SER A 208 -14.09 20.04 48.48
C SER A 208 -12.98 20.41 47.52
N TRP A 209 -11.93 19.59 47.42
CA TRP A 209 -10.83 19.79 46.48
C TRP A 209 -11.27 19.61 45.02
N ILE A 210 -11.98 18.52 44.70
CA ILE A 210 -12.50 18.25 43.35
C ILE A 210 -13.46 19.35 42.89
N ALA A 211 -14.27 19.91 43.79
CA ALA A 211 -15.15 21.04 43.46
C ALA A 211 -14.38 22.33 43.03
N THR A 212 -13.09 22.43 43.35
CA THR A 212 -12.20 23.50 42.87
C THR A 212 -11.35 23.07 41.68
N ASP A 213 -11.50 21.82 41.24
CA ASP A 213 -10.83 21.33 40.07
C ASP A 213 -11.39 21.96 38.80
N THR A 214 -10.56 22.02 37.77
CA THR A 214 -10.90 22.63 36.47
C THR A 214 -10.33 21.78 35.34
N THR A 215 -9.94 20.53 35.62
CA THR A 215 -9.30 19.64 34.64
C THR A 215 -10.32 19.21 33.60
N ASP A 216 -11.56 19.01 34.03
CA ASP A 216 -12.76 18.78 33.22
C ASP A 216 -13.08 19.96 32.26
N GLN A 217 -12.77 21.19 32.66
CA GLN A 217 -13.06 22.42 31.90
C GLN A 217 -12.06 22.70 30.78
N HIS A 218 -10.93 21.99 30.74
CA HIS A 218 -10.05 22.12 29.59
C HIS A 218 -10.78 21.59 28.36
N ASN A 219 -11.00 22.46 27.37
CA ASN A 219 -11.48 22.08 26.04
C ASN A 219 -10.35 21.34 25.33
N LEU A 220 -10.12 20.13 25.78
CA LEU A 220 -9.08 19.28 25.30
C LEU A 220 -9.46 18.87 23.88
N SER A 221 -8.56 19.13 22.94
CA SER A 221 -8.75 18.72 21.54
C SER A 221 -9.13 17.25 21.47
N SER A 222 -9.72 16.80 20.37
CA SER A 222 -10.12 15.40 20.12
C SER A 222 -9.00 14.35 20.25
N ARG A 223 -7.78 14.75 20.62
CA ARG A 223 -6.63 13.89 20.87
C ARG A 223 -6.45 13.50 22.33
N TYR A 224 -7.18 14.10 23.28
CA TYR A 224 -7.06 13.73 24.69
C TYR A 224 -7.94 12.53 25.02
N THR A 225 -7.32 11.59 25.72
CA THR A 225 -7.95 10.38 26.24
C THR A 225 -8.37 10.58 27.70
N PRO A 226 -9.30 9.77 28.23
CA PRO A 226 -9.60 9.76 29.67
C PRO A 226 -8.36 9.52 30.55
N LEU A 227 -7.36 8.80 30.03
CA LEU A 227 -6.08 8.60 30.71
C LEU A 227 -5.30 9.90 30.86
N ASP A 228 -5.26 10.76 29.84
CA ASP A 228 -4.57 12.05 29.91
C ASP A 228 -5.20 12.96 30.98
N GLN A 229 -6.53 12.98 31.07
CA GLN A 229 -7.25 13.74 32.10
C GLN A 229 -6.96 13.17 33.50
N SER A 230 -6.89 11.84 33.63
CA SER A 230 -6.52 11.19 34.90
C SER A 230 -5.11 11.58 35.36
N ILE A 231 -4.16 11.63 34.41
CA ILE A 231 -2.77 12.04 34.69
C ILE A 231 -2.72 13.50 35.15
N LEU A 232 -3.44 14.40 34.47
CA LEU A 232 -3.53 15.81 34.86
C LEU A 232 -4.16 15.99 36.24
N LEU A 233 -5.24 15.27 36.54
CA LEU A 233 -5.91 15.33 37.84
C LEU A 233 -4.97 14.83 38.96
N SER A 234 -4.27 13.70 38.75
CA SER A 234 -3.26 13.19 39.69
C SER A 234 -2.10 14.17 39.93
N LEU A 235 -1.62 14.84 38.88
CA LEU A 235 -0.61 15.88 39.00
C LEU A 235 -1.07 17.05 39.87
N LYS A 236 -2.28 17.55 39.63
CA LYS A 236 -2.84 18.66 40.39
C LYS A 236 -3.11 18.29 41.84
N ALA A 237 -3.63 17.09 42.09
CA ALA A 237 -3.81 16.53 43.43
C ALA A 237 -2.49 16.54 44.21
N LYS A 238 -1.41 16.13 43.55
CA LYS A 238 -0.10 16.09 44.15
C LYS A 238 0.43 17.47 44.57
N THR A 239 0.13 18.53 43.80
CA THR A 239 0.50 19.91 44.22
C THR A 239 -0.18 20.35 45.52
N GLN A 240 -1.25 19.66 45.93
CA GLN A 240 -1.97 19.86 47.19
C GLN A 240 -1.69 18.76 48.23
N ASN A 241 -0.66 17.92 48.01
CA ASN A 241 -0.33 16.74 48.83
C ASN A 241 -1.45 15.69 48.91
N ILE A 242 -2.34 15.62 47.92
CA ILE A 242 -3.36 14.57 47.79
C ILE A 242 -2.80 13.44 46.94
N ARG A 243 -2.94 12.20 47.42
CA ARG A 243 -2.52 11.00 46.71
C ARG A 243 -3.65 10.44 45.87
N LEU A 244 -3.47 10.46 44.56
CA LEU A 244 -4.34 9.79 43.61
C LEU A 244 -3.56 8.75 42.83
N GLY A 245 -3.99 7.50 42.95
CA GLY A 245 -3.66 6.44 42.01
C GLY A 245 -4.46 6.59 40.71
N ILE A 246 -4.09 5.82 39.70
CA ILE A 246 -4.84 5.72 38.43
C ILE A 246 -5.10 4.24 38.18
N ILE A 247 -6.36 3.92 37.94
CA ILE A 247 -6.80 2.58 37.54
C ILE A 247 -7.48 2.64 36.18
N ILE A 248 -7.20 1.63 35.36
CA ILE A 248 -7.94 1.35 34.13
C ILE A 248 -8.78 0.11 34.38
N ILE A 249 -10.08 0.23 34.15
CA ILE A 249 -11.05 -0.84 34.27
C ILE A 249 -11.51 -1.20 32.87
N GLN A 250 -11.20 -2.42 32.44
CA GLN A 250 -11.75 -3.00 31.23
C GLN A 250 -12.85 -3.99 31.59
N GLY A 251 -13.93 -3.97 30.82
CA GLY A 251 -15.07 -4.83 31.09
C GLY A 251 -16.11 -4.83 29.99
N THR A 252 -17.29 -5.32 30.33
CA THR A 252 -18.46 -5.27 29.46
C THR A 252 -19.66 -4.64 30.17
N MET A 253 -20.41 -3.83 29.44
CA MET A 253 -21.67 -3.24 29.87
C MET A 253 -22.70 -3.52 28.79
N ARG A 254 -23.77 -4.25 29.12
CA ARG A 254 -24.80 -4.70 28.16
C ARG A 254 -24.18 -5.40 26.93
N ASP A 255 -23.21 -6.27 27.17
CA ASP A 255 -22.43 -7.02 26.17
C ASP A 255 -21.54 -6.16 25.25
N GLU A 256 -21.40 -4.86 25.50
CA GLU A 256 -20.46 -3.98 24.79
C GLU A 256 -19.16 -3.82 25.59
N PRO A 257 -17.98 -3.96 24.95
CA PRO A 257 -16.71 -3.75 25.63
C PRO A 257 -16.55 -2.27 25.99
N ILE A 258 -16.12 -2.02 27.22
CA ILE A 258 -15.92 -0.68 27.76
C ILE A 258 -14.54 -0.62 28.43
N GLU A 259 -13.96 0.59 28.37
CA GLU A 259 -12.74 0.94 29.08
C GLU A 259 -13.01 2.24 29.84
N TYR A 260 -12.86 2.20 31.15
CA TYR A 260 -12.97 3.37 32.02
C TYR A 260 -11.64 3.62 32.71
N VAL A 261 -11.32 4.90 32.89
CA VAL A 261 -10.16 5.34 33.66
C VAL A 261 -10.66 6.14 34.85
N TYR A 262 -10.20 5.78 36.05
CA TYR A 262 -10.53 6.48 37.28
C TYR A 262 -9.26 6.86 38.03
N ASN A 263 -9.32 8.00 38.71
CA ASN A 263 -8.40 8.29 39.80
C ASN A 263 -8.91 7.64 41.08
N ILE A 264 -8.02 7.07 41.88
CA ILE A 264 -8.36 6.39 43.14
C ILE A 264 -7.61 7.03 44.31
N ALA A 265 -8.33 7.35 45.39
CA ALA A 265 -7.76 7.78 46.68
C ALA A 265 -8.12 6.78 47.78
N GLU A 266 -7.17 6.54 48.69
CA GLU A 266 -7.45 5.89 49.97
C GLU A 266 -7.66 6.96 51.05
N THR A 267 -8.78 6.85 51.78
CA THR A 267 -9.15 7.79 52.84
C THR A 267 -8.48 7.43 54.16
N ASP A 268 -8.62 8.30 55.16
CA ASP A 268 -8.22 8.01 56.55
C ASP A 268 -9.05 6.89 57.22
N THR A 269 -10.18 6.54 56.63
CA THR A 269 -11.07 5.45 57.04
C THR A 269 -10.83 4.12 56.29
N ASN A 270 -9.76 4.01 55.49
CA ASN A 270 -9.47 2.88 54.60
C ASN A 270 -10.61 2.60 53.60
N GLN A 271 -11.27 3.65 53.12
CA GLN A 271 -12.24 3.56 52.03
C GLN A 271 -11.59 4.02 50.74
N TYR A 272 -12.00 3.40 49.62
CA TYR A 272 -11.54 3.79 48.30
C TYR A 272 -12.52 4.78 47.69
N VAL A 273 -12.00 5.93 47.26
CA VAL A 273 -12.73 6.96 46.54
C VAL A 273 -12.28 6.93 45.09
N PHE A 274 -13.23 6.72 44.18
CA PHE A 274 -13.04 6.68 42.74
C PHE A 274 -13.56 7.99 42.15
N ILE A 275 -12.76 8.65 41.33
CA ILE A 275 -13.06 9.94 40.73
C ILE A 275 -13.01 9.76 39.22
N ASN A 276 -14.09 10.11 38.52
CA ASN A 276 -14.08 10.16 37.06
C ASN A 276 -13.46 11.50 36.64
N PRO A 277 -12.30 11.49 35.95
CA PRO A 277 -11.60 12.70 35.56
C PRO A 277 -12.34 13.54 34.49
N GLN A 278 -13.41 13.00 33.89
CA GLN A 278 -14.21 13.68 32.86
C GLN A 278 -15.42 14.41 33.42
N THR A 279 -16.03 13.84 34.46
CA THR A 279 -17.32 14.30 34.99
C THR A 279 -17.22 14.85 36.39
N ASP A 280 -16.05 14.73 37.03
CA ASP A 280 -15.82 14.99 38.45
C ASP A 280 -16.78 14.22 39.38
N GLU A 281 -17.41 13.16 38.85
CA GLU A 281 -18.26 12.29 39.64
C GLU A 281 -17.40 11.44 40.58
N ILE A 282 -17.87 11.32 41.81
CA ILE A 282 -17.17 10.64 42.89
C ILE A 282 -18.02 9.46 43.34
N TRP A 283 -17.40 8.28 43.37
CA TRP A 283 -17.96 7.09 43.99
C TRP A 283 -17.05 6.63 45.12
N TYR A 284 -17.62 6.01 46.14
CA TYR A 284 -16.84 5.45 47.23
C TYR A 284 -17.37 4.07 47.56
N GLN A 285 -16.46 3.16 47.86
CA GLN A 285 -16.78 1.79 48.24
C GLN A 285 -15.75 1.25 49.24
N THR A 286 -16.19 0.27 50.02
CA THR A 286 -15.35 -0.43 50.99
C THR A 286 -14.62 -1.62 50.38
N GLU A 287 -15.07 -2.12 49.21
CA GLU A 287 -14.44 -3.25 48.54
C GLU A 287 -13.52 -2.77 47.41
N GLU A 288 -12.38 -3.46 47.27
CA GLU A 288 -11.48 -3.30 46.14
C GLU A 288 -12.13 -3.83 44.85
N ILE A 289 -11.86 -3.13 43.73
CA ILE A 289 -12.29 -3.56 42.41
C ILE A 289 -11.37 -4.69 41.95
N ILE A 290 -11.92 -5.89 41.79
CA ILE A 290 -11.17 -7.07 41.32
C ILE A 290 -11.74 -7.64 40.02
N PRO A 291 -10.91 -8.26 39.17
CA PRO A 291 -11.38 -8.94 37.96
C PRO A 291 -12.45 -10.01 38.23
N ASN A 292 -13.34 -10.22 37.26
CA ASN A 292 -14.46 -11.16 37.29
C ASN A 292 -15.56 -10.87 38.34
N LYS A 293 -15.60 -9.65 38.89
CA LYS A 293 -16.73 -9.16 39.67
C LYS A 293 -17.57 -8.17 38.87
N THR A 294 -18.86 -8.10 39.20
CA THR A 294 -19.74 -7.03 38.73
C THR A 294 -19.59 -5.83 39.65
N TRP A 295 -19.27 -4.69 39.08
CA TRP A 295 -19.22 -3.41 39.79
C TRP A 295 -20.44 -2.56 39.41
N ASN A 296 -21.18 -2.11 40.42
CA ASN A 296 -22.38 -1.32 40.23
C ASN A 296 -22.05 0.17 40.41
N GLN A 297 -22.01 0.89 39.29
CA GLN A 297 -21.84 2.34 39.25
C GLN A 297 -23.24 3.00 39.39
N GLY A 298 -23.68 3.22 40.62
CA GLY A 298 -25.02 3.74 40.91
C GLY A 298 -26.13 2.70 40.78
N GLU A 299 -27.38 3.15 40.61
CA GLU A 299 -28.56 2.28 40.62
C GLU A 299 -28.77 1.47 39.32
N TYR A 300 -28.21 1.91 38.18
CA TYR A 300 -28.60 1.42 36.85
C TYR A 300 -27.46 0.89 35.99
N THR A 301 -26.21 1.04 36.43
CA THR A 301 -25.04 0.67 35.63
C THR A 301 -24.27 -0.45 36.32
N SER A 302 -24.22 -1.62 35.69
CA SER A 302 -23.44 -2.76 36.15
C SER A 302 -22.38 -3.09 35.11
N ILE A 303 -21.11 -3.08 35.54
CA ILE A 303 -19.95 -3.36 34.70
C ILE A 303 -19.41 -4.72 35.11
N MET A 304 -19.35 -5.68 34.18
CA MET A 304 -18.64 -6.93 34.42
C MET A 304 -17.16 -6.71 34.10
N ILE A 305 -16.33 -6.72 35.13
CA ILE A 305 -14.91 -6.37 35.02
C ILE A 305 -14.14 -7.57 34.49
N THR A 306 -13.42 -7.38 33.39
CA THR A 306 -12.52 -8.40 32.82
C THR A 306 -11.09 -8.20 33.31
N GLU A 307 -10.63 -6.96 33.41
CA GLU A 307 -9.26 -6.62 33.79
C GLU A 307 -9.22 -5.30 34.56
N VAL A 308 -8.32 -5.22 35.54
CA VAL A 308 -8.01 -4.02 36.31
C VAL A 308 -6.52 -3.80 36.24
N GLN A 309 -6.11 -2.67 35.67
CA GLN A 309 -4.71 -2.27 35.60
C GLN A 309 -4.48 -1.05 36.48
N THR A 310 -3.65 -1.20 37.51
CA THR A 310 -3.21 -0.08 38.34
C THR A 310 -1.92 0.49 37.74
N ILE A 311 -1.99 1.74 37.29
CA ILE A 311 -0.81 2.44 36.72
C ILE A 311 -0.02 3.12 37.84
N ILE A 312 -0.74 3.72 38.80
CA ILE A 312 -0.17 4.38 39.96
C ILE A 312 -0.93 3.85 41.18
N GLU A 313 -0.24 3.18 42.08
CA GLU A 313 -0.82 2.77 43.35
C GLU A 313 -0.94 3.98 44.29
N PRO A 314 -2.05 4.13 45.02
CA PRO A 314 -2.11 5.03 46.17
C PRO A 314 -1.30 4.39 47.32
N GLN A 315 0.03 4.47 47.29
CA GLN A 315 0.90 4.13 48.43
C GLN A 315 1.12 5.34 49.32
#